data_AF-A0A133VEL5-F1
#
_entry.id   AF-A0A133VEL5-F1
#
_cell.length_a   1.000
_cell.length_b   1.000
_cell.length_c   1.000
_cell.angle_alpha   90.00
_cell.angle_beta   90.00
_cell.angle_gamma   90.00
#
_symmetry.space_group_name_H-M   'P 1'
#
loop_
_entity.id
_entity.type
_entity.pdbx_description
1 polymer ?
#
loop_
_entity_poly.entity_id
_entity_poly.type
_entity_poly.pdbx_seq_one_letter_code
_entity_poly.pdbx_strand_id
1 'polypeptide(L)'
;MKVKLLSRTLDPEHLIGIAARSCWTQEGASKLNPNPKKLEKLAKREVERGHESILEHAKFTFSIEGISRACSHQLVRHRIASYSQQSQRAVKIEEPDYVTPPQIQANSKLEEKYEQIMNQAWKNYRELLDSKIPREDARFVLPNAAKTNIVMTMNARSLLHFLEL
;
A
#
# COMPACT_ATOMS: atom_id res chain seq x y z
N MET A 1 -5.82 4.26 -11.00
CA MET A 1 -5.49 3.88 -9.61
C MET A 1 -6.59 4.38 -8.70
N LYS A 2 -7.01 3.58 -7.73
CA LYS A 2 -7.98 3.98 -6.70
C LYS A 2 -7.41 3.63 -5.34
N VAL A 3 -7.45 4.58 -4.41
CA VAL A 3 -6.97 4.40 -3.03
C VAL A 3 -8.14 4.67 -2.09
N LYS A 4 -8.42 3.74 -1.18
CA LYS A 4 -9.51 3.85 -0.21
C LYS A 4 -9.00 3.52 1.18
N LEU A 5 -9.21 4.41 2.14
CA LEU A 5 -8.98 4.11 3.56
C LEU A 5 -10.03 3.08 4.02
N LEU A 6 -9.58 1.92 4.48
CA LEU A 6 -10.43 0.85 5.01
C LEU A 6 -10.57 0.92 6.53
N SER A 7 -9.49 1.25 7.22
CA SER A 7 -9.46 1.32 8.69
C SER A 7 -8.39 2.31 9.17
N ARG A 8 -8.60 2.85 10.36
CA ARG A 8 -7.63 3.67 11.07
C ARG A 8 -7.77 3.47 12.58
N THR A 9 -6.71 3.78 13.33
CA THR A 9 -6.81 3.98 14.78
C THR A 9 -7.88 5.04 15.07
N LEU A 10 -8.77 4.74 16.00
CA LEU A 10 -9.75 5.71 16.52
C LEU A 10 -9.00 6.73 17.39
N ASP A 11 -9.30 8.01 17.21
CA ASP A 11 -8.68 9.13 17.94
C ASP A 11 -7.14 9.02 18.05
N PRO A 12 -6.43 8.97 16.91
CA PRO A 12 -4.99 8.70 16.89
C PRO A 12 -4.19 9.74 17.67
N GLU A 13 -4.58 11.02 17.64
CA GLU A 13 -3.94 12.10 18.39
C GLU A 13 -4.02 11.88 19.90
N HIS A 14 -5.15 11.34 20.39
CA HIS A 14 -5.32 11.00 21.79
C HIS A 14 -4.38 9.85 22.18
N LEU A 15 -4.37 8.76 21.41
CA LEU A 15 -3.51 7.61 21.67
C LEU A 15 -2.02 8.00 21.65
N ILE A 16 -1.60 8.76 20.64
CA ILE A 16 -0.23 9.28 20.51
C ILE A 16 0.12 10.15 21.72
N GLY A 17 -0.78 11.06 22.12
CA GLY A 17 -0.54 11.93 23.27
C GLY A 17 -0.45 11.18 24.60
N ILE A 18 -1.28 10.15 24.81
CA ILE A 18 -1.19 9.27 25.98
C ILE A 18 0.14 8.52 25.99
N ALA A 19 0.55 7.95 24.85
CA ALA A 19 1.84 7.28 24.72
C ALA A 19 3.00 8.23 25.06
N ALA A 20 2.99 9.44 24.48
CA ALA A 20 3.99 10.47 24.76
C ALA A 20 4.03 10.87 26.24
N ARG A 21 2.87 11.05 26.87
CA ARG A 21 2.79 11.42 28.29
C ARG A 21 3.30 10.29 29.19
N SER A 22 2.99 9.04 28.85
CA SER A 22 3.34 7.87 29.66
C SER A 22 4.84 7.68 29.86
N CYS A 23 5.67 8.21 28.94
CA CYS A 23 7.13 8.19 29.06
C CYS A 23 7.67 9.01 30.24
N TRP A 24 6.89 9.93 30.79
CA TRP A 24 7.31 10.91 31.79
C TRP A 24 6.44 10.91 33.06
N THR A 25 5.54 9.93 33.21
CA THR A 25 4.65 9.82 34.39
C THR A 25 4.94 8.55 35.17
N GLN A 26 4.84 8.63 36.50
CA GLN A 26 4.93 7.44 37.36
C GLN A 26 3.69 6.54 37.23
N GLU A 27 2.55 7.12 36.88
CA GLU A 27 1.32 6.37 36.61
C GLU A 27 1.38 5.68 35.23
N GLY A 28 0.85 4.46 35.15
CA GLY A 28 0.69 3.75 33.88
C GLY A 28 -0.32 4.44 32.95
N ALA A 29 -0.14 4.25 31.64
CA ALA A 29 -0.95 4.91 30.60
C ALA A 29 -2.48 4.73 30.77
N SER A 30 -2.92 3.60 31.34
CA SER A 30 -4.34 3.31 31.59
C SER A 30 -5.00 4.21 32.63
N LYS A 31 -4.22 4.89 33.48
CA LYS A 31 -4.71 5.80 34.52
C LYS A 31 -4.68 7.27 34.08
N LEU A 32 -4.07 7.57 32.94
CA LEU A 32 -3.96 8.92 32.43
C LEU A 32 -5.30 9.38 31.86
N ASN A 33 -5.89 10.43 32.45
CA ASN A 33 -7.08 11.12 31.90
C ASN A 33 -6.82 12.62 31.64
N PRO A 34 -5.88 12.97 30.75
CA PRO A 34 -5.58 14.36 30.43
C PRO A 34 -6.54 14.96 29.40
N ASN A 35 -6.67 16.29 29.43
CA ASN A 35 -7.46 17.02 28.44
C ASN A 35 -6.96 16.74 27.00
N PRO A 36 -7.83 16.35 26.05
CA PRO A 36 -7.45 16.04 24.67
C PRO A 36 -6.63 17.13 23.97
N LYS A 37 -6.99 18.41 24.16
CA LYS A 37 -6.24 19.55 23.57
C LYS A 37 -4.82 19.66 24.12
N LYS A 38 -4.59 19.25 25.37
CA LYS A 38 -3.23 19.23 25.96
C LYS A 38 -2.41 18.07 25.38
N LEU A 39 -3.05 16.92 25.15
CA LEU A 39 -2.41 15.75 24.53
C LEU A 39 -1.97 16.03 23.09
N GLU A 40 -2.83 16.64 22.29
CA GLU A 40 -2.50 16.99 20.90
C GLU A 40 -1.30 17.95 20.84
N LYS A 41 -1.29 18.99 21.68
CA LYS A 41 -0.15 19.91 21.81
C LYS A 41 1.13 19.20 22.26
N LEU A 42 1.02 18.26 23.19
CA LEU A 42 2.15 17.45 23.65
C LEU A 42 2.69 16.59 22.50
N ALA A 43 1.83 15.83 21.84
CA ALA A 43 2.19 14.97 20.71
C ALA A 43 2.93 15.77 19.63
N LYS A 44 2.37 16.92 19.22
CA LYS A 44 3.00 17.81 18.24
C LYS A 44 4.39 18.25 18.67
N ARG A 45 4.54 18.74 19.91
CA ARG A 45 5.83 19.19 20.44
C ARG A 45 6.87 18.06 20.51
N GLU A 46 6.47 16.84 20.86
CA GLU A 46 7.40 15.71 20.92
C GLU A 46 7.84 15.27 19.52
N VAL A 47 6.94 15.29 18.52
CA VAL A 47 7.31 15.07 17.11
C VAL A 47 8.29 16.14 16.62
N GLU A 48 8.05 17.42 16.92
CA GLU A 48 8.96 18.53 16.57
C GLU A 48 10.36 18.39 17.20
N ARG A 49 10.48 17.64 18.30
CA ARG A 49 11.75 17.31 18.96
C ARG A 49 12.43 16.04 18.41
N GLY A 50 11.82 15.38 17.43
CA GLY A 50 12.32 14.13 16.85
C GLY A 50 11.90 12.86 17.59
N HIS A 51 11.01 12.94 18.59
CA HIS A 51 10.49 11.77 19.30
C HIS A 51 9.35 11.10 18.51
N GLU A 52 9.62 10.70 17.28
CA GLU A 52 8.61 10.19 16.34
C GLU A 52 8.11 8.78 16.63
N SER A 53 8.76 8.02 17.52
CA SER A 53 8.33 6.66 17.87
C SER A 53 6.89 6.61 18.40
N ILE A 54 6.40 7.69 19.00
CA ILE A 54 5.01 7.80 19.46
C ILE A 54 4.00 7.73 18.31
N LEU A 55 4.39 8.07 17.07
CA LEU A 55 3.55 7.99 15.88
C LEU A 55 3.29 6.54 15.46
N GLU A 56 4.11 5.59 15.92
CA GLU A 56 3.96 4.16 15.57
C GLU A 56 2.70 3.53 16.18
N HIS A 57 2.07 4.18 17.17
CA HIS A 57 0.83 3.73 17.78
C HIS A 57 -0.42 3.99 16.92
N ALA A 58 -0.38 4.97 16.02
CA ALA A 58 -1.47 5.23 15.07
C ALA A 58 -1.26 4.41 13.79
N LYS A 59 -2.29 3.68 13.34
CA LYS A 59 -2.24 2.80 12.17
C LYS A 59 -3.32 3.15 11.16
N PHE A 60 -3.00 2.94 9.89
CA PHE A 60 -3.90 3.16 8.76
C PHE A 60 -3.84 1.97 7.81
N THR A 61 -5.00 1.50 7.36
CA THR A 61 -5.14 0.41 6.40
C THR A 61 -5.82 0.93 5.14
N PHE A 62 -5.20 0.75 3.98
CA PHE A 62 -5.69 1.19 2.69
C PHE A 62 -5.95 0.00 1.75
N SER A 63 -7.02 0.09 0.96
CA SER A 63 -7.17 -0.65 -0.30
C SER A 63 -6.51 0.17 -1.41
N ILE A 64 -5.55 -0.40 -2.11
CA ILE A 64 -4.87 0.21 -3.25
C ILE A 64 -5.18 -0.66 -4.46
N GLU A 65 -5.94 -0.11 -5.39
CA GLU A 65 -6.54 -0.82 -6.52
C GLU A 65 -6.02 -0.29 -7.86
N GLY A 66 -5.80 -1.23 -8.79
CA GLY A 66 -5.41 -0.93 -10.17
C GLY A 66 -4.01 -0.31 -10.29
N ILE A 67 -3.07 -0.75 -9.47
CA ILE A 67 -1.63 -0.45 -9.64
C ILE A 67 -0.95 -1.56 -10.44
N SER A 68 0.20 -1.27 -11.04
CA SER A 68 0.97 -2.28 -11.78
C SER A 68 1.74 -3.22 -10.85
N ARG A 69 2.10 -4.41 -11.33
CA ARG A 69 3.01 -5.31 -10.62
C ARG A 69 4.35 -4.65 -10.31
N ALA A 70 4.90 -3.89 -11.25
CA ALA A 70 6.11 -3.09 -11.01
C ALA A 70 5.97 -2.11 -9.83
N CYS A 71 4.85 -1.38 -9.77
CA CYS A 71 4.56 -0.48 -8.65
C CYS A 71 4.47 -1.25 -7.33
N SER A 72 3.74 -2.37 -7.30
CA SER A 72 3.63 -3.19 -6.09
C SER A 72 4.98 -3.75 -5.63
N HIS A 73 5.89 -4.10 -6.55
CA HIS A 73 7.25 -4.57 -6.22
C HIS A 73 8.12 -3.50 -5.57
N GLN A 74 7.91 -2.22 -5.84
CA GLN A 74 8.54 -1.13 -5.11
C GLN A 74 7.85 -0.89 -3.77
N LEU A 75 6.51 -0.89 -3.76
CA LEU A 75 5.72 -0.66 -2.55
C LEU A 75 6.06 -1.64 -1.42
N VAL A 76 6.20 -2.93 -1.72
CA VAL A 76 6.51 -3.96 -0.71
C VAL A 76 7.94 -3.91 -0.18
N ARG A 77 8.80 -3.00 -0.67
CA ARG A 77 10.14 -2.77 -0.12
C ARG A 77 10.10 -2.00 1.20
N HIS A 78 8.99 -1.34 1.51
CA HIS A 78 8.77 -0.68 2.80
C HIS A 78 8.41 -1.74 3.85
N ARG A 79 9.43 -2.24 4.55
CA ARG A 79 9.31 -3.42 5.44
C ARG A 79 8.49 -3.19 6.71
N ILE A 80 8.37 -1.93 7.17
CA ILE A 80 7.55 -1.59 8.34
C ILE A 80 6.11 -1.31 7.87
N ALA A 81 5.50 -2.36 7.34
CA ALA A 81 4.14 -2.36 6.81
C ALA A 81 3.61 -3.80 6.80
N SER A 82 2.32 -3.96 6.54
CA SER A 82 1.70 -5.27 6.34
C SER A 82 0.92 -5.27 5.04
N TYR A 83 1.06 -6.33 4.25
CA TYR A 83 0.50 -6.42 2.91
C TYR A 83 -0.38 -7.65 2.75
N SER A 84 -1.46 -7.51 1.99
CA SER A 84 -2.23 -8.62 1.46
C SER A 84 -2.56 -8.32 0.01
N GLN A 85 -1.87 -9.01 -0.90
CA GLN A 85 -1.92 -8.73 -2.33
C GLN A 85 -2.69 -9.81 -3.07
N GLN A 86 -3.45 -9.39 -4.08
CA GLN A 86 -4.10 -10.29 -5.02
C GLN A 86 -3.09 -11.26 -5.65
N SER A 87 -3.32 -12.57 -5.46
CA SER A 87 -2.42 -13.62 -5.95
C SER A 87 -2.74 -14.01 -7.39
N GLN A 88 -1.74 -13.90 -8.27
CA GLN A 88 -1.77 -14.44 -9.64
C GLN A 88 -1.84 -15.98 -9.68
N ARG A 89 -1.59 -16.67 -8.56
CA ARG A 89 -1.71 -18.13 -8.46
C ARG A 89 -3.17 -18.55 -8.27
N ALA A 90 -3.93 -17.74 -7.54
CA ALA A 90 -5.29 -18.06 -7.13
C ALA A 90 -6.34 -17.41 -8.03
N VAL A 91 -6.15 -16.15 -8.43
CA VAL A 91 -7.13 -15.39 -9.21
C VAL A 91 -6.99 -15.71 -10.69
N LYS A 92 -8.14 -15.85 -11.37
CA LYS A 92 -8.23 -15.95 -12.83
C LYS A 92 -8.02 -14.57 -13.45
N ILE A 93 -7.04 -14.46 -14.34
CA ILE A 93 -6.71 -13.21 -15.05
C ILE A 93 -6.68 -13.52 -16.55
N GLU A 94 -7.83 -13.99 -17.06
CA GLU A 94 -7.95 -14.52 -18.43
C GLU A 94 -8.02 -13.40 -19.47
N GLU A 95 -8.50 -12.22 -19.08
CA GLU A 95 -8.59 -11.04 -19.94
C GLU A 95 -7.47 -10.02 -19.64
N PRO A 96 -7.00 -9.28 -20.66
CA PRO A 96 -6.00 -8.24 -20.50
C PRO A 96 -6.37 -7.22 -19.42
N ASP A 97 -5.58 -7.18 -18.36
CA ASP A 97 -5.74 -6.22 -17.27
C ASP A 97 -4.38 -5.65 -16.87
N TYR A 98 -4.06 -4.48 -17.42
CA TYR A 98 -2.76 -3.81 -17.27
C TYR A 98 -2.89 -2.29 -17.07
N VAL A 99 -1.81 -1.68 -16.56
CA VAL A 99 -1.65 -0.22 -16.44
C VAL A 99 -0.87 0.31 -17.64
N THR A 100 -1.45 1.26 -18.38
CA THR A 100 -0.73 2.02 -19.42
C THR A 100 0.03 3.20 -18.80
N PRO A 101 1.35 3.32 -19.02
CA PRO A 101 2.11 4.48 -18.57
C PRO A 101 1.63 5.80 -19.20
N PRO A 102 1.59 6.93 -18.47
CA PRO A 102 1.06 8.20 -18.99
C PRO A 102 1.76 8.71 -20.27
N GLN A 103 3.08 8.49 -20.38
CA GLN A 103 3.85 8.89 -21.57
C GLN A 103 3.48 8.07 -22.82
N ILE A 104 3.08 6.80 -22.64
CA ILE A 104 2.60 5.95 -23.73
C ILE A 104 1.18 6.37 -24.10
N GLN A 105 0.32 6.58 -23.09
CA GLN A 105 -1.07 7.02 -23.28
C GLN A 105 -1.18 8.39 -23.98
N ALA A 106 -0.21 9.28 -23.79
CA ALA A 106 -0.19 10.59 -24.44
C ALA A 106 0.03 10.54 -25.97
N ASN A 107 0.39 9.38 -26.54
CA ASN A 107 0.64 9.21 -27.96
C ASN A 107 -0.16 8.02 -28.50
N SER A 108 -1.20 8.31 -29.29
CA SER A 108 -2.13 7.30 -29.80
C SER A 108 -1.45 6.14 -30.56
N LYS A 109 -0.39 6.41 -31.33
CA LYS A 109 0.36 5.35 -32.04
C LYS A 109 1.13 4.45 -31.08
N LEU A 110 1.68 5.01 -30.00
CA LEU A 110 2.38 4.23 -28.97
C LEU A 110 1.39 3.47 -28.09
N GLU A 111 0.25 4.06 -27.76
CA GLU A 111 -0.83 3.42 -27.04
C GLU A 111 -1.38 2.20 -27.78
N GLU A 112 -1.66 2.33 -29.08
CA GLU A 112 -2.10 1.22 -29.93
C GLU A 112 -1.05 0.09 -29.99
N LYS A 113 0.22 0.46 -30.21
CA LYS A 113 1.33 -0.53 -30.20
C LYS A 113 1.44 -1.22 -28.85
N TYR A 114 1.25 -0.50 -27.76
CA TYR A 114 1.31 -1.04 -26.41
C TYR A 114 0.16 -2.01 -26.13
N GLU A 115 -1.07 -1.65 -26.51
CA GLU A 115 -2.25 -2.52 -26.42
C GLU A 115 -2.04 -3.83 -27.18
N GLN A 116 -1.49 -3.79 -28.40
CA GLN A 116 -1.17 -4.99 -29.17
C GLN A 116 -0.19 -5.92 -28.42
N ILE A 117 0.87 -5.36 -27.82
CA ILE A 117 1.86 -6.13 -27.04
C ILE A 117 1.20 -6.77 -25.81
N MET A 118 0.35 -6.02 -25.09
CA MET A 118 -0.34 -6.55 -23.91
C MET A 118 -1.33 -7.66 -24.31
N ASN A 119 -2.12 -7.46 -25.35
CA ASN A 119 -3.06 -8.47 -25.85
C ASN A 119 -2.33 -9.76 -26.25
N GLN A 120 -1.16 -9.65 -26.88
CA GLN A 120 -0.35 -10.82 -27.21
C GLN A 120 0.17 -11.55 -25.95
N ALA A 121 0.57 -10.83 -24.90
CA ALA A 121 1.01 -11.45 -23.65
C ALA A 121 -0.12 -12.27 -22.98
N TRP A 122 -1.35 -11.75 -22.99
CA TRP A 122 -2.51 -12.46 -22.46
C TRP A 122 -2.96 -13.63 -23.34
N LYS A 123 -2.84 -13.50 -24.67
CA LYS A 123 -3.04 -14.62 -25.58
C LYS A 123 -2.08 -15.77 -25.25
N ASN A 124 -0.78 -15.49 -25.13
CA ASN A 124 0.23 -16.48 -24.76
C ASN A 124 -0.06 -17.10 -23.38
N TYR A 125 -0.50 -16.29 -22.40
CA TYR A 125 -0.88 -16.78 -21.09
C TYR A 125 -2.03 -17.80 -21.17
N ARG A 126 -3.08 -17.52 -21.95
CA ARG A 126 -4.21 -18.45 -22.16
C ARG A 126 -3.76 -19.74 -22.84
N GLU A 127 -2.93 -19.66 -23.87
CA GLU A 127 -2.39 -20.84 -24.57
C GLU A 127 -1.61 -21.77 -23.61
N LEU A 128 -0.85 -21.21 -22.67
CA LEU A 128 -0.17 -22.00 -21.63
C LEU A 128 -1.17 -22.67 -20.67
N LEU A 129 -2.22 -21.97 -20.26
CA LEU A 129 -3.28 -22.55 -19.40
C LEU A 129 -4.03 -23.68 -20.11
N ASP A 130 -4.36 -23.50 -21.40
CA ASP A 130 -5.05 -24.51 -22.22
C ASP A 130 -4.18 -25.77 -22.37
N SER A 131 -2.86 -25.58 -22.43
CA SER A 131 -1.83 -26.64 -22.40
C SER A 131 -1.62 -27.27 -21.02
N LYS A 132 -2.50 -26.99 -20.04
CA LYS A 132 -2.48 -27.53 -18.67
C LYS A 132 -1.27 -27.09 -17.82
N ILE A 133 -0.58 -26.02 -18.21
CA ILE A 133 0.47 -25.42 -17.36
C ILE A 133 -0.18 -24.76 -16.14
N PRO A 134 0.32 -25.00 -14.91
CA PRO A 134 -0.19 -24.35 -13.71
C PRO A 134 -0.10 -22.81 -13.80
N ARG A 135 -1.06 -22.11 -13.20
CA ARG A 135 -1.10 -20.63 -13.21
C ARG A 135 0.17 -19.98 -12.66
N GLU A 136 0.82 -20.64 -11.69
CA GLU A 136 2.02 -20.12 -11.06
C GLU A 136 3.25 -20.10 -11.96
N ASP A 137 3.26 -20.94 -13.01
CA ASP A 137 4.29 -20.98 -14.04
C ASP A 137 3.84 -20.18 -15.27
N ALA A 138 2.60 -20.36 -15.73
CA ALA A 138 2.07 -19.67 -16.89
C ALA A 138 2.16 -18.13 -16.74
N ARG A 139 1.98 -17.61 -15.52
CA ARG A 139 2.06 -16.16 -15.25
C ARG A 139 3.42 -15.51 -15.55
N PHE A 140 4.48 -16.27 -15.80
CA PHE A 140 5.80 -15.72 -16.12
C PHE A 140 5.80 -14.91 -17.43
N VAL A 141 4.81 -15.13 -18.31
CA VAL A 141 4.64 -14.31 -19.52
C VAL A 141 3.86 -13.02 -19.26
N LEU A 142 3.22 -12.87 -18.09
CA LEU A 142 2.47 -11.66 -17.76
C LEU A 142 3.43 -10.49 -17.51
N PRO A 143 3.14 -9.31 -18.07
CA PRO A 143 4.06 -8.19 -18.00
C PRO A 143 4.06 -7.54 -16.61
N ASN A 144 5.11 -6.78 -16.32
CA ASN A 144 5.20 -5.88 -15.16
C ASN A 144 4.03 -4.88 -15.07
N ALA A 145 3.38 -4.61 -16.19
CA ALA A 145 2.22 -3.74 -16.28
C ALA A 145 0.92 -4.37 -15.77
N ALA A 146 0.87 -5.70 -15.58
CA ALA A 146 -0.33 -6.39 -15.11
C ALA A 146 -0.86 -5.73 -13.84
N LYS A 147 -2.16 -5.46 -13.81
CA LYS A 147 -2.79 -4.82 -12.65
C LYS A 147 -2.81 -5.75 -11.46
N THR A 148 -2.79 -5.16 -10.28
CA THR A 148 -2.93 -5.87 -9.01
C THR A 148 -3.59 -4.95 -8.00
N ASN A 149 -4.34 -5.56 -7.10
CA ASN A 149 -4.90 -4.90 -5.92
C ASN A 149 -4.14 -5.36 -4.68
N ILE A 150 -3.89 -4.45 -3.75
CA ILE A 150 -3.15 -4.71 -2.52
C ILE A 150 -3.79 -3.96 -1.35
N VAL A 151 -4.00 -4.68 -0.25
CA VAL A 151 -4.27 -4.05 1.05
C VAL A 151 -2.94 -3.78 1.72
N MET A 152 -2.75 -2.56 2.20
CA MET A 152 -1.56 -2.12 2.91
C MET A 152 -1.94 -1.53 4.26
N THR A 153 -1.26 -1.95 5.33
CA THR A 153 -1.34 -1.31 6.64
C THR A 153 0.02 -0.75 7.03
N MET A 154 0.07 0.51 7.45
CA MET A 154 1.26 1.17 7.98
C MET A 154 0.92 1.92 9.27
N ASN A 155 1.88 2.04 10.18
CA ASN A 155 1.76 3.03 11.26
C ASN A 155 2.07 4.44 10.73
N ALA A 156 1.72 5.49 11.47
CA ALA A 156 1.85 6.87 11.00
C ALA A 156 3.31 7.24 10.69
N ARG A 157 4.27 6.77 11.49
CA ARG A 157 5.71 7.01 11.24
C ARG A 157 6.17 6.40 9.93
N SER A 158 5.83 5.13 9.70
CA SER A 158 6.19 4.42 8.47
C SER A 158 5.48 4.97 7.25
N LEU A 159 4.24 5.46 7.41
CA LEU A 159 3.49 6.12 6.35
C LEU A 159 4.12 7.47 5.97
N LEU A 160 4.55 8.28 6.94
CA LEU A 160 5.28 9.52 6.69
C LEU A 160 6.59 9.24 5.95
N HIS A 161 7.38 8.29 6.44
CA HIS A 161 8.61 7.87 5.77
C HIS A 161 8.38 7.41 4.32
N PHE A 162 7.29 6.67 4.06
CA PHE A 162 6.91 6.27 2.70
C PHE A 162 6.58 7.48 1.80
N LEU A 163 5.91 8.50 2.34
CA LEU A 163 5.50 9.68 1.57
C LEU A 163 6.65 10.66 1.29
N GLU A 164 7.74 10.60 2.06
CA GLU A 164 8.93 11.44 1.89
C GLU A 164 9.91 10.92 0.84
N LEU A 165 9.86 9.62 0.53
CA LEU A 165 10.73 8.94 -0.45
C LEU A 165 10.20 9.06 -1.87
#